data_AF-A0AAD5LA19-F1
#
_entry.id   AF-A0AAD5LA19-F1
#
_cell.length_a   1.000
_cell.length_b   1.000
_cell.length_c   1.000
_cell.angle_alpha   90.00
_cell.angle_beta   90.00
_cell.angle_gamma   90.00
#
_symmetry.space_group_name_H-M   'P 1'
#
loop_
_entity.id
_entity.type
_entity.pdbx_description
1 polymer ?
#
loop_
_entity_poly.entity_id
_entity_poly.type
_entity_poly.pdbx_seq_one_letter_code
_entity_poly.pdbx_strand_id
1 'polypeptide(L)'
;MALNVTPNANVTFDGSSSDLAQQFYALYKAGKESVKLGVMPKREIVSRLDALNLSFHELPGLLQRAVVWDTGYVFNTYGDLVKVNTKIGHGMSEIAITREKFDAQGCKTQNCSTPEGARWQKNGECNGNQMASVALCSIDELGDDQDCGLSMWSTGGDPKRVPEMIAYRHKWLDNGVTYNVYAIHTRTMADSPVYGTCDRRKDGKVGTGSLVIPCVPKKQLDPMKLTNFGPPVHSDLVNAWLKEFKESLPVPTSKPPQQLDPPSTVKRTVSPQSGVDQPTDYKKLLVIVSIVGGAIVLVLLIAIFLLRKRRRGDDDTQYRASDAKHYNDKFGPNAHS
;
A
#
# COMPACT_ATOMS: atom_id res chain seq x y z
N MET A 1 -28.96 -12.47 8.97
CA MET A 1 -28.29 -13.32 9.98
C MET A 1 -26.82 -13.00 9.83
N ALA A 2 -26.16 -12.45 10.85
CA ALA A 2 -24.73 -12.15 10.72
C ALA A 2 -23.97 -13.46 10.48
N LEU A 3 -23.31 -13.58 9.33
CA LEU A 3 -22.20 -14.52 9.20
C LEU A 3 -21.20 -14.11 10.28
N ASN A 4 -21.11 -14.87 11.38
CA ASN A 4 -20.07 -14.68 12.38
C ASN A 4 -18.76 -15.11 11.74
N VAL A 5 -18.16 -14.21 10.97
CA VAL A 5 -16.79 -14.34 10.52
C VAL A 5 -15.94 -14.20 11.77
N THR A 6 -15.45 -15.30 12.31
CA THR A 6 -14.53 -15.25 13.44
C THR A 6 -13.11 -15.11 12.91
N PRO A 7 -12.33 -14.14 13.41
CA PRO A 7 -10.89 -14.15 13.15
C PRO A 7 -10.33 -15.51 13.56
N ASN A 8 -9.36 -16.03 12.80
CA ASN A 8 -8.72 -17.27 13.21
C ASN A 8 -7.95 -17.00 14.50
N ALA A 9 -8.45 -17.55 15.62
CA ALA A 9 -7.87 -17.36 16.95
C ALA A 9 -6.42 -17.88 17.06
N ASN A 10 -5.98 -18.69 16.10
CA ASN A 10 -4.62 -19.22 16.04
C ASN A 10 -3.63 -18.28 15.35
N VAL A 11 -4.07 -17.16 14.77
CA VAL A 11 -3.17 -16.20 14.11
C VAL A 11 -2.66 -15.19 15.12
N THR A 12 -1.35 -15.20 15.35
CA THR A 12 -0.64 -14.16 16.10
C THR A 12 -0.11 -13.11 15.13
N PHE A 13 -0.46 -11.83 15.34
CA PHE A 13 0.08 -10.71 14.56
C PHE A 13 1.39 -10.19 15.18
N ASP A 14 2.32 -11.12 15.44
CA ASP A 14 3.67 -10.84 15.92
C ASP A 14 4.68 -10.69 14.76
N GLY A 15 4.19 -10.62 13.52
CA GLY A 15 4.99 -10.54 12.32
C GLY A 15 5.58 -11.88 11.85
N SER A 16 5.04 -13.01 12.30
CA SER A 16 5.32 -14.33 11.73
C SER A 16 4.35 -14.73 10.61
N SER A 17 3.17 -14.10 10.53
CA SER A 17 2.12 -14.38 9.55
C SER A 17 1.98 -13.25 8.52
N SER A 18 1.81 -13.60 7.24
CA SER A 18 1.42 -12.64 6.19
C SER A 18 -0.10 -12.53 6.00
N ASP A 19 -0.89 -13.08 6.92
CA ASP A 19 -2.35 -12.93 6.92
C ASP A 19 -2.77 -11.54 7.41
N LEU A 20 -2.45 -10.52 6.62
CA LEU A 20 -2.81 -9.13 6.92
C LEU A 20 -4.33 -8.93 6.87
N ALA A 21 -5.07 -9.76 6.13
CA ALA A 21 -6.53 -9.71 6.10
C ALA A 21 -7.14 -10.00 7.47
N GLN A 22 -6.63 -11.04 8.17
CA GLN A 22 -6.99 -11.29 9.57
C GLN A 22 -6.66 -10.10 10.46
N GLN A 23 -5.53 -9.43 10.24
CA GLN A 23 -5.15 -8.27 11.05
C GLN A 23 -6.10 -7.08 10.82
N PHE A 24 -6.41 -6.76 9.56
CA PHE A 24 -7.36 -5.71 9.22
C PHE A 24 -8.74 -6.00 9.80
N TYR A 25 -9.19 -7.26 9.77
CA TYR A 25 -10.47 -7.64 10.35
C TYR A 25 -10.46 -7.55 11.88
N ALA A 26 -9.40 -8.01 12.55
CA ALA A 26 -9.26 -7.87 14.00
C ALA A 26 -9.29 -6.40 14.44
N LEU A 27 -8.60 -5.52 13.71
CA LEU A 27 -8.64 -4.07 13.94
C LEU A 27 -10.04 -3.49 13.73
N TYR A 28 -10.76 -3.93 12.69
CA TYR A 28 -12.14 -3.54 12.43
C TYR A 28 -13.07 -3.95 13.58
N LYS A 29 -12.96 -5.19 14.07
CA LYS A 29 -13.75 -5.68 15.22
C LYS A 29 -13.41 -4.95 16.52
N ALA A 30 -12.19 -4.44 16.65
CA ALA A 30 -11.79 -3.55 17.75
C ALA A 30 -12.28 -2.09 17.59
N GLY A 31 -13.10 -1.80 16.58
CA GLY A 31 -13.64 -0.46 16.31
C GLY A 31 -12.63 0.51 15.70
N LYS A 32 -11.49 0.01 15.19
CA LYS A 32 -10.50 0.86 14.55
C LYS A 32 -10.93 1.22 13.14
N GLU A 33 -10.71 2.47 12.78
CA GLU A 33 -10.91 2.96 11.42
C GLU A 33 -9.57 3.21 10.72
N SER A 34 -9.59 3.17 9.39
CA SER A 34 -8.50 3.60 8.52
C SER A 34 -9.06 4.52 7.46
N VAL A 35 -8.25 5.49 7.05
CA VAL A 35 -8.52 6.30 5.86
C VAL A 35 -8.74 5.37 4.66
N LYS A 36 -9.76 5.70 3.85
CA LYS A 36 -10.04 5.01 2.59
C LYS A 36 -8.88 5.21 1.60
N LEU A 37 -8.60 4.18 0.82
CA LEU A 37 -7.59 4.21 -0.22
C LEU A 37 -8.05 5.08 -1.39
N GLY A 38 -7.27 6.11 -1.72
CA GLY A 38 -7.50 7.01 -2.85
C GLY A 38 -6.94 6.48 -4.17
N VAL A 39 -7.01 5.17 -4.41
CA VAL A 39 -6.45 4.52 -5.62
C VAL A 39 -7.55 4.03 -6.55
N MET A 40 -7.22 3.95 -7.84
CA MET A 40 -8.07 3.27 -8.82
C MET A 40 -7.92 1.76 -8.67
N PRO A 41 -9.01 1.01 -8.40
CA PRO A 41 -8.93 -0.44 -8.24
C PRO A 41 -8.55 -1.12 -9.56
N LYS A 42 -7.73 -2.16 -9.47
CA LYS A 42 -7.38 -3.00 -10.64
C LYS A 42 -8.56 -3.89 -11.02
N ARG A 43 -8.60 -4.35 -12.27
CA ARG A 43 -9.72 -5.11 -12.84
C ARG A 43 -10.11 -6.31 -11.99
N GLU A 44 -9.14 -7.05 -11.48
CA GLU A 44 -9.33 -8.24 -10.65
C GLU A 44 -10.05 -7.90 -9.33
N ILE A 45 -9.75 -6.72 -8.74
CA ILE A 45 -10.45 -6.21 -7.56
C ILE A 45 -11.89 -5.84 -7.93
N VAL A 46 -12.08 -5.12 -9.04
CA VAL A 46 -13.40 -4.71 -9.53
C VAL A 46 -14.28 -5.94 -9.79
N SER A 47 -13.79 -6.91 -10.56
CA SER A 47 -14.55 -8.13 -10.88
C SER A 47 -14.95 -8.93 -9.64
N ARG A 48 -14.11 -8.97 -8.61
CA ARG A 48 -14.44 -9.63 -7.34
C ARG A 48 -15.57 -8.91 -6.59
N LEU A 49 -15.57 -7.59 -6.60
CA LEU A 49 -16.59 -6.78 -5.92
C LEU A 49 -17.91 -6.74 -6.72
N ASP A 50 -17.83 -6.68 -8.05
CA ASP A 50 -18.99 -6.72 -8.95
C ASP A 50 -19.80 -8.00 -8.78
N ALA A 51 -19.14 -9.14 -8.53
CA ALA A 51 -19.82 -10.40 -8.21
C ALA A 51 -20.73 -10.31 -6.96
N LEU A 52 -20.53 -9.29 -6.13
CA LEU A 52 -21.33 -8.96 -4.96
C LEU A 52 -22.14 -7.65 -5.14
N ASN A 53 -22.15 -7.03 -6.33
CA ASN A 53 -22.71 -5.70 -6.56
C ASN A 53 -22.15 -4.64 -5.58
N LEU A 54 -20.85 -4.74 -5.28
CA LEU A 54 -20.14 -3.78 -4.44
C LEU A 54 -19.19 -2.94 -5.30
N SER A 55 -18.99 -1.69 -4.90
CA SER A 55 -17.99 -0.78 -5.45
C SER A 55 -16.81 -0.64 -4.49
N PHE A 56 -15.59 -0.46 -5.01
CA PHE A 56 -14.41 -0.35 -4.16
C PHE A 56 -14.46 0.86 -3.20
N HIS A 57 -14.98 2.00 -3.65
CA HIS A 57 -14.96 3.26 -2.89
C HIS A 57 -16.00 3.33 -1.75
N GLU A 58 -17.05 2.50 -1.78
CA GLU A 58 -18.01 2.43 -0.67
C GLU A 58 -17.46 1.64 0.52
N LEU A 59 -16.57 0.66 0.28
CA LEU A 59 -15.97 -0.16 1.32
C LEU A 59 -15.25 0.72 2.38
N PRO A 60 -15.30 0.34 3.68
CA PRO A 60 -14.49 0.96 4.73
C PRO A 60 -12.99 0.76 4.46
N GLY A 61 -12.15 1.67 4.95
CA GLY A 61 -10.71 1.68 4.62
C GLY A 61 -9.97 0.39 4.97
N LEU A 62 -10.33 -0.29 6.08
CA LEU A 62 -9.73 -1.58 6.43
C LEU A 62 -10.16 -2.71 5.48
N LEU A 63 -11.42 -2.72 5.05
CA LEU A 63 -11.92 -3.71 4.08
C LEU A 63 -11.32 -3.47 2.68
N GLN A 64 -11.12 -2.21 2.29
CA GLN A 64 -10.38 -1.88 1.05
C GLN A 64 -8.96 -2.46 1.08
N ARG A 65 -8.23 -2.29 2.19
CA ARG A 65 -6.88 -2.85 2.35
C ARG A 65 -6.89 -4.38 2.34
N ALA A 66 -7.87 -5.00 3.00
CA ALA A 66 -8.03 -6.45 3.00
C ALA A 66 -8.28 -7.00 1.58
N VAL A 67 -9.15 -6.37 0.79
CA VAL A 67 -9.41 -6.78 -0.60
C VAL A 67 -8.20 -6.56 -1.49
N VAL A 68 -7.49 -5.44 -1.36
CA VAL A 68 -6.25 -5.16 -2.09
C VAL A 68 -5.20 -6.24 -1.80
N TRP A 69 -4.95 -6.51 -0.52
CA TRP A 69 -4.02 -7.56 -0.08
C TRP A 69 -4.42 -8.91 -0.66
N ASP A 70 -5.64 -9.35 -0.39
CA ASP A 70 -6.13 -10.71 -0.66
C ASP A 70 -6.25 -11.01 -2.17
N THR A 71 -6.42 -9.98 -3.00
CA THR A 71 -6.44 -10.11 -4.47
C THR A 71 -5.01 -10.09 -5.07
N GLY A 72 -3.98 -9.92 -4.25
CA GLY A 72 -2.58 -9.93 -4.66
C GLY A 72 -2.11 -8.60 -5.21
N TYR A 73 -2.38 -7.50 -4.50
CA TYR A 73 -1.83 -6.20 -4.82
C TYR A 73 -1.20 -5.54 -3.59
N VAL A 74 -0.14 -4.80 -3.86
CA VAL A 74 0.57 -3.94 -2.91
C VAL A 74 0.85 -2.59 -3.59
N PHE A 75 1.30 -1.60 -2.84
CA PHE A 75 1.68 -0.29 -3.36
C PHE A 75 3.16 -0.27 -3.72
N ASN A 76 3.54 0.41 -4.81
CA ASN A 76 4.92 0.88 -4.97
C ASN A 76 5.13 2.19 -4.17
N THR A 77 6.33 2.79 -4.23
CA THR A 77 6.60 4.05 -3.51
C THR A 77 5.88 5.28 -4.06
N TYR A 78 5.33 5.20 -5.28
CA TYR A 78 4.50 6.23 -5.88
C TYR A 78 3.02 6.14 -5.45
N GLY A 79 2.63 5.05 -4.78
CA GLY A 79 1.26 4.80 -4.36
C GLY A 79 0.41 4.05 -5.39
N ASP A 80 1.00 3.55 -6.46
CA ASP A 80 0.30 2.74 -7.46
C ASP A 80 0.20 1.27 -7.03
N LEU A 81 -0.91 0.63 -7.36
CA LEU A 81 -1.08 -0.81 -7.14
C LEU A 81 -0.26 -1.63 -8.14
N VAL A 82 0.59 -2.50 -7.60
CA VAL A 82 1.43 -3.47 -8.33
C VAL A 82 1.01 -4.90 -7.98
N LYS A 83 1.04 -5.80 -8.99
CA LYS A 83 0.56 -7.17 -8.82
C LYS A 83 1.60 -8.00 -8.07
N VAL A 84 1.12 -8.77 -7.11
CA VAL A 84 1.82 -9.87 -6.47
C VAL A 84 1.21 -11.18 -6.97
N ASN A 85 2.07 -12.10 -7.36
CA ASN A 85 1.71 -13.48 -7.66
C ASN A 85 2.33 -14.37 -6.58
N THR A 86 1.60 -15.36 -6.09
CA THR A 86 2.06 -16.32 -5.09
C THR A 86 2.44 -17.62 -5.76
N LYS A 87 3.10 -18.53 -5.05
CA LYS A 87 3.17 -19.92 -5.52
C LYS A 87 1.76 -20.44 -5.80
N ILE A 88 1.57 -21.12 -6.92
CA ILE A 88 0.23 -21.63 -7.32
C ILE A 88 -0.39 -22.43 -6.18
N GLY A 89 -1.66 -22.15 -5.90
CA GLY A 89 -2.42 -22.78 -4.82
C GLY A 89 -2.30 -22.09 -3.46
N HIS A 90 -1.39 -21.11 -3.31
CA HIS A 90 -1.23 -20.34 -2.07
C HIS A 90 -1.95 -18.99 -2.12
N GLY A 91 -2.47 -18.56 -0.98
CA GLY A 91 -2.96 -17.20 -0.76
C GLY A 91 -1.87 -16.22 -0.34
N MET A 92 -2.24 -14.94 -0.21
CA MET A 92 -1.34 -13.91 0.34
C MET A 92 -1.08 -14.08 1.84
N SER A 93 -1.88 -14.88 2.54
CA SER A 93 -1.66 -15.28 3.93
C SER A 93 -0.50 -16.26 4.12
N GLU A 94 0.07 -16.79 3.04
CA GLU A 94 1.05 -17.88 3.08
C GLU A 94 2.43 -17.51 2.51
N ILE A 95 2.68 -16.22 2.25
CA ILE A 95 3.93 -15.76 1.62
C ILE A 95 5.02 -15.36 2.63
N ALA A 96 4.69 -15.26 3.92
CA ALA A 96 5.70 -15.05 4.96
C ALA A 96 6.72 -16.20 4.98
N ILE A 97 8.00 -15.84 5.05
CA ILE A 97 9.09 -16.82 5.17
C ILE A 97 9.35 -17.06 6.65
N THR A 98 9.22 -18.32 7.07
CA THR A 98 9.57 -18.72 8.43
C THR A 98 11.07 -18.60 8.65
N ARG A 99 11.49 -18.36 9.90
CA ARG A 99 12.91 -18.37 10.26
C ARG A 99 13.60 -19.66 9.83
N GLU A 100 12.97 -20.81 10.05
CA GLU A 100 13.53 -22.11 9.68
C GLU A 100 13.86 -22.18 8.17
N LYS A 101 12.94 -21.76 7.30
CA LYS A 101 13.18 -21.73 5.86
C LYS A 101 14.27 -20.73 5.48
N PHE A 102 14.31 -19.58 6.16
CA PHE A 102 15.34 -18.57 5.97
C PHE A 102 16.73 -19.11 6.33
N ASP A 103 16.88 -19.68 7.53
CA ASP A 103 18.11 -20.26 8.04
C ASP A 103 18.57 -21.45 7.17
N ALA A 104 17.63 -22.24 6.63
CA ALA A 104 17.93 -23.38 5.75
C ALA A 104 18.58 -23.00 4.41
N GLN A 105 18.51 -21.73 3.98
CA GLN A 105 19.26 -21.26 2.79
C GLN A 105 20.68 -20.77 3.14
N GLY A 106 21.11 -20.94 4.39
CA GLY A 106 22.37 -20.39 4.88
C GLY A 106 22.32 -18.88 5.13
N CYS A 107 21.13 -18.30 5.24
CA CYS A 107 20.98 -16.91 5.66
C CYS A 107 21.07 -16.78 7.19
N LYS A 108 21.66 -15.69 7.67
CA LYS A 108 21.80 -15.39 9.09
C LYS A 108 20.85 -14.27 9.50
N THR A 109 20.29 -14.41 10.69
CA THR A 109 19.40 -13.41 11.29
C THR A 109 20.18 -12.43 12.18
N GLN A 110 19.80 -11.16 12.13
CA GLN A 110 20.14 -10.17 13.13
C GLN A 110 19.01 -10.12 14.16
N ASN A 111 19.34 -10.34 15.43
CA ASN A 111 18.38 -10.26 16.54
C ASN A 111 18.27 -8.81 17.03
N CYS A 112 17.04 -8.37 17.26
CA CYS A 112 16.71 -7.06 17.79
C CYS A 112 15.70 -7.19 18.95
N SER A 113 15.67 -6.19 19.83
CA SER A 113 14.75 -6.17 20.97
C SER A 113 14.32 -4.75 21.32
N THR A 114 13.05 -4.55 21.66
CA THR A 114 12.61 -3.28 22.25
C THR A 114 13.15 -3.11 23.67
N PRO A 115 13.14 -1.88 24.25
CA PRO A 115 13.53 -1.68 25.65
C PRO A 115 12.70 -2.50 26.64
N GLU A 116 11.44 -2.80 26.29
CA GLU A 116 10.52 -3.63 27.07
C GLU A 116 10.76 -5.14 26.89
N GLY A 117 11.75 -5.53 26.09
CA GLY A 117 12.18 -6.92 25.89
C GLY A 117 11.47 -7.66 24.76
N ALA A 118 10.60 -7.00 23.97
CA ALA A 118 9.96 -7.65 22.83
C ALA A 118 11.00 -7.93 21.73
N ARG A 119 11.19 -9.20 21.37
CA ARG A 119 12.22 -9.64 20.43
C ARG A 119 11.66 -9.73 19.02
N TRP A 120 12.49 -9.37 18.06
CA TRP A 120 12.20 -9.52 16.62
C TRP A 120 13.50 -9.76 15.86
N GLN A 121 13.39 -10.21 14.63
CA GLN A 121 14.54 -10.62 13.83
C GLN A 121 14.44 -10.03 12.43
N LYS A 122 15.59 -9.73 11.83
CA LYS A 122 15.70 -9.29 10.43
C LYS A 122 16.86 -9.98 9.73
N ASN A 123 16.95 -9.85 8.42
CA ASN A 123 18.10 -10.36 7.68
C ASN A 123 19.37 -9.63 8.14
N GLY A 124 20.36 -10.43 8.54
CA GLY A 124 21.76 -10.04 8.61
C GLY A 124 22.42 -10.45 7.31
N GLU A 125 23.20 -11.54 7.31
CA GLU A 125 23.88 -12.05 6.12
C GLU A 125 22.94 -12.92 5.26
N CYS A 126 22.53 -12.42 4.08
CA CYS A 126 21.75 -13.19 3.11
C CYS A 126 21.86 -12.51 1.74
N ASN A 127 22.41 -13.20 0.75
CA ASN A 127 22.54 -12.63 -0.59
C ASN A 127 21.22 -12.74 -1.39
N GLY A 128 21.15 -12.09 -2.55
CA GLY A 128 19.91 -12.05 -3.33
C GLY A 128 19.49 -13.41 -3.87
N ASN A 129 20.43 -14.31 -4.18
CA ASN A 129 20.10 -15.66 -4.65
C ASN A 129 19.47 -16.51 -3.55
N GLN A 130 20.04 -16.46 -2.33
CA GLN A 130 19.49 -17.16 -1.16
C GLN A 130 18.12 -16.61 -0.78
N MET A 131 17.94 -15.28 -0.84
CA MET A 131 16.63 -14.67 -0.57
C MET A 131 15.60 -15.05 -1.63
N ALA A 132 15.99 -15.06 -2.91
CA ALA A 132 15.12 -15.44 -4.01
C ALA A 132 14.72 -16.93 -3.96
N SER A 133 15.58 -17.82 -3.46
CA SER A 133 15.28 -19.27 -3.40
C SER A 133 14.21 -19.63 -2.38
N VAL A 134 14.04 -18.84 -1.31
CA VAL A 134 12.95 -19.04 -0.32
C VAL A 134 11.68 -18.26 -0.63
N ALA A 135 11.75 -17.22 -1.45
CA ALA A 135 10.60 -16.37 -1.74
C ALA A 135 9.37 -17.19 -2.21
N LEU A 136 8.21 -16.86 -1.65
CA LEU A 136 6.93 -17.51 -1.93
C LEU A 136 6.01 -16.65 -2.82
N CYS A 137 6.52 -15.49 -3.23
CA CYS A 137 5.83 -14.52 -4.08
C CYS A 137 6.77 -13.97 -5.15
N SER A 138 6.18 -13.53 -6.26
CA SER A 138 6.80 -12.65 -7.24
C SER A 138 5.99 -11.36 -7.37
N ILE A 139 6.67 -10.26 -7.67
CA ILE A 139 5.99 -8.98 -7.91
C ILE A 139 6.31 -8.52 -9.33
N ASP A 140 5.30 -7.96 -9.99
CA ASP A 140 5.47 -7.27 -11.28
C ASP A 140 6.49 -6.10 -11.13
N GLU A 141 6.93 -5.53 -12.24
CA GLU A 141 7.96 -4.50 -12.22
C GLU A 141 7.53 -3.25 -11.43
N LEU A 142 8.42 -2.77 -10.53
CA LEU A 142 8.19 -1.56 -9.73
C LEU A 142 8.58 -0.25 -10.46
N GLY A 143 9.16 -0.35 -11.67
CA GLY A 143 9.65 0.79 -12.45
C GLY A 143 10.95 1.37 -11.91
N ASP A 144 11.11 2.69 -12.03
CA ASP A 144 12.26 3.46 -11.50
C ASP A 144 12.20 3.68 -9.98
N ASP A 145 11.55 2.76 -9.26
CA ASP A 145 11.40 2.81 -7.82
C ASP A 145 12.77 2.93 -7.13
N GLN A 146 12.81 3.69 -6.03
CA GLN A 146 14.05 3.97 -5.31
C GLN A 146 14.59 2.69 -4.64
N ASP A 147 15.88 2.42 -4.85
CA ASP A 147 16.56 1.37 -4.10
C ASP A 147 16.55 1.72 -2.62
N CYS A 148 16.08 0.79 -1.77
CA CYS A 148 15.99 1.03 -0.35
C CYS A 148 17.07 0.27 0.42
N GLY A 149 17.79 0.96 1.33
CA GLY A 149 18.75 0.34 2.25
C GLY A 149 18.08 -0.31 3.46
N LEU A 150 16.93 -0.96 3.27
CA LEU A 150 16.13 -1.57 4.34
C LEU A 150 16.41 -3.07 4.48
N SER A 151 15.77 -3.71 5.46
CA SER A 151 15.72 -5.18 5.53
C SER A 151 14.96 -5.76 4.32
N MET A 152 15.37 -6.93 3.84
CA MET A 152 14.66 -7.75 2.84
C MET A 152 13.79 -8.84 3.48
N TRP A 153 14.08 -9.19 4.73
CA TRP A 153 13.27 -10.11 5.53
C TRP A 153 13.29 -9.62 6.98
N SER A 154 12.14 -9.68 7.64
CA SER A 154 12.00 -9.31 9.04
C SER A 154 10.71 -9.88 9.62
N THR A 155 10.76 -10.18 10.91
CA THR A 155 9.64 -10.52 11.77
C THR A 155 9.35 -9.36 12.72
N GLY A 156 8.35 -9.53 13.57
CA GLY A 156 7.87 -8.48 14.47
C GLY A 156 6.73 -7.69 13.84
N GLY A 157 5.98 -7.02 14.69
CA GLY A 157 4.87 -6.18 14.27
C GLY A 157 4.13 -5.65 15.48
N ASP A 158 3.42 -4.56 15.30
CA ASP A 158 2.46 -4.10 16.30
C ASP A 158 1.07 -4.59 15.87
N PRO A 159 0.44 -5.53 16.61
CA PRO A 159 -0.89 -6.04 16.27
C PRO A 159 -1.94 -4.93 16.26
N LYS A 160 -1.70 -3.81 16.95
CA LYS A 160 -2.61 -2.68 17.06
C LYS A 160 -2.39 -1.65 15.94
N ARG A 161 -1.32 -1.75 15.16
CA ARG A 161 -1.05 -0.84 14.03
C ARG A 161 -1.73 -1.37 12.77
N VAL A 162 -2.22 -0.46 11.91
CA VAL A 162 -2.68 -0.82 10.56
C VAL A 162 -1.43 -1.07 9.71
N PRO A 163 -1.21 -2.29 9.18
CA PRO A 163 -0.09 -2.57 8.31
C PRO A 163 -0.15 -1.73 7.03
N GLU A 164 1.01 -1.22 6.62
CA GLU A 164 1.20 -0.79 5.23
C GLU A 164 1.37 -2.02 4.33
N MET A 165 1.29 -1.82 3.02
CA MET A 165 1.47 -2.88 2.02
C MET A 165 2.34 -2.33 0.91
N ILE A 166 3.61 -2.01 1.20
CA ILE A 166 4.48 -1.29 0.26
C ILE A 166 5.57 -2.23 -0.24
N ALA A 167 5.65 -2.46 -1.54
CA ALA A 167 6.78 -3.10 -2.17
C ALA A 167 7.92 -2.11 -2.34
N TYR A 168 9.11 -2.51 -1.93
CA TYR A 168 10.35 -1.78 -2.17
C TYR A 168 11.32 -2.61 -2.99
N ARG A 169 12.13 -1.93 -3.80
CA ARG A 169 13.26 -2.53 -4.51
C ARG A 169 14.52 -2.53 -3.66
N HIS A 170 15.20 -3.68 -3.62
CA HIS A 170 16.51 -3.87 -3.00
C HIS A 170 17.50 -4.25 -4.09
N LYS A 171 18.37 -3.32 -4.46
CA LYS A 171 19.41 -3.54 -5.48
C LYS A 171 20.77 -3.17 -4.91
N TRP A 172 21.73 -4.08 -5.00
CA TRP A 172 23.09 -3.85 -4.53
C TRP A 172 24.10 -4.69 -5.31
N LEU A 173 25.36 -4.26 -5.29
CA LEU A 173 26.50 -4.99 -5.84
C LEU A 173 27.24 -5.67 -4.69
N ASP A 174 27.44 -6.98 -4.78
CA ASP A 174 28.22 -7.75 -3.81
C ASP A 174 29.07 -8.77 -4.55
N ASN A 175 30.38 -8.78 -4.28
CA ASN A 175 31.37 -9.65 -4.93
C ASN A 175 31.27 -9.70 -6.47
N GLY A 176 31.02 -8.55 -7.10
CA GLY A 176 30.89 -8.44 -8.57
C GLY A 176 29.53 -8.91 -9.13
N VAL A 177 28.61 -9.34 -8.27
CA VAL A 177 27.26 -9.77 -8.65
C VAL A 177 26.25 -8.70 -8.25
N THR A 178 25.45 -8.23 -9.21
CA THR A 178 24.33 -7.33 -8.91
C THR A 178 23.12 -8.17 -8.51
N TYR A 179 22.66 -7.98 -7.28
CA TYR A 179 21.43 -8.58 -6.78
C TYR A 179 20.27 -7.60 -6.91
N ASN A 180 19.08 -8.16 -7.11
CA ASN A 180 17.83 -7.42 -7.12
C ASN A 180 16.75 -8.29 -6.47
N VAL A 181 16.16 -7.79 -5.41
CA VAL A 181 15.12 -8.46 -4.64
C VAL A 181 14.01 -7.45 -4.41
N TYR A 182 12.77 -7.89 -4.48
CA TYR A 182 11.65 -7.07 -4.02
C TYR A 182 11.24 -7.53 -2.63
N ALA A 183 10.77 -6.61 -1.80
CA ALA A 183 10.24 -6.98 -0.50
C ALA A 183 8.99 -6.16 -0.19
N ILE A 184 7.97 -6.82 0.35
CA ILE A 184 6.76 -6.18 0.86
C ILE A 184 7.02 -5.79 2.31
N HIS A 185 6.91 -4.51 2.62
CA HIS A 185 7.06 -3.95 3.95
C HIS A 185 5.70 -3.58 4.52
N THR A 186 5.51 -3.92 5.80
CA THR A 186 4.31 -3.55 6.56
C THR A 186 4.41 -2.16 7.22
N ARG A 187 5.44 -1.39 6.87
CA ARG A 187 5.71 -0.01 7.32
C ARG A 187 6.36 0.79 6.21
N THR A 188 6.31 2.12 6.36
CA THR A 188 6.99 3.04 5.46
C THR A 188 8.51 3.02 5.69
N MET A 189 9.29 3.41 4.68
CA MET A 189 10.74 3.54 4.75
C MET A 189 11.21 4.42 5.92
N ALA A 190 10.49 5.52 6.22
CA ALA A 190 10.82 6.44 7.30
C ALA A 190 10.69 5.79 8.69
N ASP A 191 9.83 4.77 8.80
CA ASP A 191 9.54 4.07 10.04
C ASP A 191 10.33 2.75 10.18
N SER A 192 10.88 2.20 9.09
CA SER A 192 11.58 0.91 9.09
C SER A 192 13.06 1.05 9.41
N PRO A 193 13.73 0.19 10.20
CA PRO A 193 15.18 0.21 10.45
C PRO A 193 16.04 0.05 9.19
N VAL A 194 17.15 0.79 9.04
CA VAL A 194 18.11 0.55 7.95
C VAL A 194 18.75 -0.81 8.14
N TYR A 195 19.22 -1.40 7.05
CA TYR A 195 20.03 -2.62 7.09
C TYR A 195 21.20 -2.49 8.10
N GLY A 196 21.48 -3.58 8.83
CA GLY A 196 22.50 -3.62 9.88
C GLY A 196 22.14 -2.96 11.22
N THR A 197 21.00 -2.28 11.33
CA THR A 197 20.55 -1.62 12.58
C THR A 197 19.23 -2.17 13.11
N CYS A 198 19.06 -2.10 14.43
CA CYS A 198 17.79 -2.34 15.13
C CYS A 198 17.08 -1.01 15.52
N ASP A 199 17.83 0.09 15.56
CA ASP A 199 17.34 1.39 15.99
C ASP A 199 16.90 2.22 14.78
N ARG A 200 15.73 2.85 14.87
CA ARG A 200 15.36 3.89 13.90
C ARG A 200 14.25 4.82 14.36
N ARG A 201 14.45 5.44 15.52
CA ARG A 201 13.76 6.69 15.82
C ARG A 201 14.79 7.77 16.11
N LYS A 202 14.53 9.00 15.65
CA LYS A 202 15.34 10.19 15.94
C LYS A 202 15.47 10.48 17.45
N ASP A 203 14.64 9.85 18.27
CA ASP A 203 14.62 9.95 19.74
C ASP A 203 15.43 8.85 20.45
N GLY A 204 16.17 8.01 19.72
CA GLY A 204 17.02 6.96 20.30
C GLY A 204 16.26 5.73 20.83
N LYS A 205 14.96 5.58 20.55
CA LYS A 205 14.19 4.39 20.93
C LYS A 205 14.32 3.29 19.88
N VAL A 206 14.54 2.05 20.35
CA VAL A 206 14.57 0.86 19.49
C VAL A 206 13.20 0.68 18.83
N GLY A 207 13.19 0.48 17.51
CA GLY A 207 11.96 0.25 16.78
C GLY A 207 11.34 -1.10 17.16
N THR A 208 10.01 -1.15 17.29
CA THR A 208 9.28 -2.42 17.19
C THR A 208 9.55 -3.00 15.81
N GLY A 209 9.75 -4.32 15.71
CA GLY A 209 9.91 -4.99 14.42
C GLY A 209 8.70 -4.80 13.50
N SER A 210 8.85 -5.23 12.26
CA SER A 210 7.77 -5.26 11.27
C SER A 210 7.99 -6.40 10.31
N LEU A 211 6.89 -7.00 9.85
CA LEU A 211 6.94 -8.03 8.84
C LEU A 211 7.48 -7.43 7.54
N VAL A 212 8.53 -8.07 7.02
CA VAL A 212 9.08 -7.81 5.70
C VAL A 212 9.15 -9.13 4.94
N ILE A 213 8.47 -9.20 3.80
CA ILE A 213 8.27 -10.43 3.02
C ILE A 213 9.10 -10.33 1.73
N PRO A 214 10.13 -11.16 1.53
CA PRO A 214 10.88 -11.18 0.29
C PRO A 214 10.04 -11.80 -0.84
N CYS A 215 10.09 -11.15 -2.00
CA CYS A 215 9.54 -11.63 -3.26
C CYS A 215 10.58 -11.51 -4.37
N VAL A 216 10.44 -12.34 -5.41
CA VAL A 216 11.28 -12.25 -6.61
C VAL A 216 10.72 -11.22 -7.59
N PRO A 217 11.57 -10.40 -8.23
CA PRO A 217 11.15 -9.61 -9.38
C PRO A 217 10.72 -10.55 -10.51
N LYS A 218 9.47 -10.45 -10.97
CA LYS A 218 8.92 -11.37 -11.98
C LYS A 218 9.73 -11.40 -13.27
N LYS A 219 10.29 -10.25 -13.67
CA LYS A 219 11.18 -10.13 -14.85
C LYS A 219 12.48 -10.94 -14.74
N GLN A 220 12.87 -11.35 -13.55
CA GLN A 220 14.09 -12.13 -13.31
C GLN A 220 13.85 -13.63 -13.24
N LEU A 221 12.58 -14.07 -13.27
CA LEU A 221 12.25 -15.48 -13.36
C LEU A 221 12.41 -15.96 -14.80
N ASP A 222 13.12 -17.07 -14.96
CA ASP A 222 13.08 -17.82 -16.21
C ASP A 222 11.64 -18.33 -16.47
N PRO A 223 11.27 -18.61 -17.74
CA PRO A 223 9.92 -19.04 -18.08
C PRO A 223 9.43 -20.28 -17.32
N MET A 224 10.32 -21.22 -16.97
CA MET A 224 9.95 -22.43 -16.23
C MET A 224 9.67 -22.14 -14.75
N LYS A 225 10.36 -21.19 -14.14
CA LYS A 225 10.04 -20.75 -12.77
C LYS A 225 8.82 -19.85 -12.73
N LEU A 226 8.58 -19.08 -13.79
CA LEU A 226 7.43 -18.19 -13.88
C LEU A 226 6.11 -18.97 -13.81
N THR A 227 6.04 -20.17 -14.39
CA THR A 227 4.85 -21.03 -14.33
C THR A 227 4.54 -21.56 -12.92
N ASN A 228 5.44 -21.40 -11.95
CA ASN A 228 5.17 -21.75 -10.55
C ASN A 228 4.42 -20.65 -9.79
N PHE A 229 4.25 -19.47 -10.38
CA PHE A 229 3.58 -18.33 -9.76
C PHE A 229 2.29 -17.98 -10.48
N GLY A 230 1.24 -17.68 -9.71
CA GLY A 230 -0.06 -17.28 -10.22
C GLY A 230 -0.78 -16.29 -9.31
N PRO A 231 -1.99 -15.85 -9.68
CA PRO A 231 -2.83 -15.05 -8.80
C PRO A 231 -3.05 -15.78 -7.46
N PRO A 232 -3.05 -15.07 -6.33
CA PRO A 232 -3.29 -15.70 -5.05
C PRO A 232 -4.70 -16.29 -4.94
N VAL A 233 -4.80 -17.36 -4.15
CA VAL A 233 -6.10 -17.85 -3.69
C VAL A 233 -6.71 -16.82 -2.73
N HIS A 234 -7.95 -16.41 -3.01
CA HIS A 234 -8.69 -15.50 -2.15
C HIS A 234 -9.06 -16.18 -0.83
N SER A 235 -8.91 -15.49 0.30
CA SER A 235 -9.29 -16.04 1.60
C SER A 235 -10.80 -16.07 1.81
N ASP A 236 -11.25 -17.09 2.54
CA ASP A 236 -12.64 -17.20 3.00
C ASP A 236 -13.04 -16.03 3.90
N LEU A 237 -12.09 -15.51 4.70
CA LEU A 237 -12.31 -14.37 5.58
C LEU A 237 -12.77 -13.14 4.79
N VAL A 238 -12.01 -12.72 3.77
CA VAL A 238 -12.35 -11.51 3.00
C VAL A 238 -13.64 -11.72 2.22
N ASN A 239 -13.86 -12.93 1.69
CA ASN A 239 -15.12 -13.26 1.01
C ASN A 239 -16.32 -13.16 1.95
N ALA A 240 -16.20 -13.64 3.18
CA ALA A 240 -17.27 -13.58 4.15
C ALA A 240 -17.48 -12.15 4.69
N TRP A 241 -16.40 -11.40 4.92
CA TRP A 241 -16.48 -10.00 5.36
C TRP A 241 -17.13 -9.09 4.30
N LEU A 242 -16.85 -9.31 3.01
CA LEU A 242 -17.54 -8.59 1.93
C LEU A 242 -19.05 -8.87 1.91
N LYS A 243 -19.46 -10.11 2.16
CA LYS A 243 -20.89 -10.48 2.25
C LYS A 243 -21.56 -9.84 3.47
N GLU A 244 -20.90 -9.91 4.64
CA GLU A 244 -21.35 -9.24 5.86
C GLU A 244 -21.53 -7.73 5.62
N PHE A 245 -20.55 -7.08 4.98
CA PHE A 245 -20.63 -5.66 4.65
C PHE A 245 -21.82 -5.36 3.74
N LYS A 246 -22.02 -6.15 2.67
CA LYS A 246 -23.17 -5.98 1.76
C LYS A 246 -24.51 -6.08 2.51
N GLU A 247 -24.64 -7.05 3.40
CA GLU A 247 -25.87 -7.24 4.20
C GLU A 247 -26.11 -6.10 5.19
N SER A 248 -25.05 -5.40 5.60
CA SER A 248 -25.15 -4.22 6.48
C SER A 248 -25.57 -2.93 5.75
N LEU A 249 -25.54 -2.92 4.41
CA LEU A 249 -25.92 -1.73 3.64
C LEU A 249 -27.43 -1.49 3.73
N PRO A 250 -27.87 -0.22 3.79
CA PRO A 250 -29.29 0.11 3.74
C PRO A 250 -29.91 -0.45 2.46
N VAL A 251 -31.01 -1.20 2.59
CA VAL A 251 -31.81 -1.59 1.42
C VAL A 251 -32.40 -0.31 0.82
N PRO A 252 -32.22 -0.05 -0.48
CA PRO A 252 -32.92 1.06 -1.13
C PRO A 252 -34.42 0.84 -0.94
N THR A 253 -35.06 1.65 -0.09
CA THR A 253 -36.52 1.68 -0.01
C THR A 253 -37.03 2.11 -1.38
N SER A 254 -37.64 1.18 -2.11
CA SER A 254 -38.37 1.50 -3.32
C SER A 254 -39.41 2.56 -2.95
N LYS A 255 -39.22 3.79 -3.43
CA LYS A 255 -40.25 4.81 -3.37
C LYS A 255 -41.50 4.22 -4.06
N PRO A 256 -42.68 4.20 -3.41
CA PRO A 256 -43.91 3.80 -4.08
C PRO A 256 -44.06 4.59 -5.38
N PRO A 257 -44.59 4.00 -6.46
CA PRO A 257 -44.81 4.73 -7.70
C PRO A 257 -45.54 6.03 -7.39
N GLN A 258 -44.93 7.17 -7.72
CA GLN A 258 -45.64 8.44 -7.69
C GLN A 258 -46.78 8.30 -8.69
N GLN A 259 -47.99 8.16 -8.16
CA GLN A 259 -49.23 8.25 -8.89
C GLN A 259 -49.21 9.61 -9.60
N LEU A 260 -49.20 9.59 -10.94
CA LEU A 260 -49.34 10.81 -11.74
C LEU A 260 -50.72 11.40 -11.43
N ASP A 261 -50.75 12.53 -10.75
CA ASP A 261 -51.97 13.33 -10.65
C ASP A 261 -52.32 13.90 -12.05
N PRO A 262 -53.60 13.91 -12.43
CA PRO A 262 -54.05 14.46 -13.70
C PRO A 262 -53.92 16.00 -13.74
N PRO A 263 -53.81 16.60 -14.95
CA PRO A 263 -53.52 18.02 -15.11
C PRO A 263 -54.72 18.87 -14.68
N SER A 264 -54.54 19.65 -13.61
CA SER A 264 -55.51 20.67 -13.22
C SER A 264 -55.40 21.91 -14.12
N THR A 265 -56.54 22.26 -14.71
CA THR A 265 -56.77 23.39 -15.59
C THR A 265 -56.65 24.71 -14.81
N VAL A 266 -55.62 25.51 -15.10
CA VAL A 266 -55.51 26.88 -14.55
C VAL A 266 -56.14 27.86 -15.55
N LYS A 267 -57.21 28.52 -15.09
CA LYS A 267 -57.90 29.61 -15.79
C LYS A 267 -56.97 30.83 -15.95
N ARG A 268 -56.99 31.38 -17.16
CA ARG A 268 -56.26 32.56 -17.61
C ARG A 268 -57.09 33.81 -17.29
N THR A 269 -56.55 34.76 -16.52
CA THR A 269 -57.10 36.13 -16.37
C THR A 269 -56.14 37.10 -17.07
N VAL A 270 -56.71 38.03 -17.85
CA VAL A 270 -56.03 38.91 -18.81
C VAL A 270 -56.08 40.37 -18.34
N SER A 271 -54.91 41.04 -18.44
CA SER A 271 -54.62 42.48 -18.66
C SER A 271 -54.89 43.53 -17.57
N PRO A 272 -54.25 44.74 -17.62
CA PRO A 272 -53.53 45.35 -18.76
C PRO A 272 -52.11 45.90 -18.53
N GLN A 273 -51.49 46.18 -19.68
CA GLN A 273 -50.17 46.77 -19.94
C GLN A 273 -49.98 48.19 -19.39
N SER A 274 -48.74 48.48 -19.01
CA SER A 274 -48.09 49.77 -19.27
C SER A 274 -46.61 49.50 -19.54
N GLY A 275 -46.16 49.78 -20.76
CA GLY A 275 -44.78 49.57 -21.19
C GLY A 275 -43.84 50.70 -20.81
N VAL A 276 -42.54 50.42 -20.85
CA VAL A 276 -41.46 51.32 -21.30
C VAL A 276 -40.32 50.43 -21.80
N ASP A 277 -39.89 50.65 -23.04
CA ASP A 277 -38.71 50.04 -23.67
C ASP A 277 -37.40 50.57 -23.07
N GLN A 278 -36.44 49.68 -22.81
CA GLN A 278 -35.00 49.96 -23.00
C GLN A 278 -34.17 48.66 -23.00
N PRO A 279 -33.37 48.38 -24.04
CA PRO A 279 -32.41 47.29 -24.04
C PRO A 279 -31.01 47.81 -23.68
N THR A 280 -30.49 47.46 -22.51
CA THR A 280 -29.06 47.60 -22.20
C THR A 280 -28.37 46.24 -22.26
N ASP A 281 -27.58 46.07 -23.31
CA ASP A 281 -26.69 44.96 -23.60
C ASP A 281 -25.57 44.88 -22.54
N TYR A 282 -25.69 43.94 -21.60
CA TYR A 282 -24.66 43.65 -20.59
C TYR A 282 -23.82 42.40 -20.91
N LYS A 283 -23.85 41.90 -22.15
CA LYS A 283 -23.10 40.70 -22.54
C LYS A 283 -21.78 41.01 -23.24
N LYS A 284 -20.99 41.96 -22.73
CA LYS A 284 -19.57 42.14 -23.11
C LYS A 284 -18.70 42.68 -21.97
N LEU A 285 -18.69 42.04 -20.80
CA LEU A 285 -17.68 42.37 -19.79
C LEU A 285 -17.33 41.22 -18.83
N LEU A 286 -17.07 40.01 -19.34
CA LEU A 286 -16.63 38.89 -18.50
C LEU A 286 -15.67 37.91 -19.21
N VAL A 287 -14.70 38.43 -19.99
CA VAL A 287 -13.69 37.59 -20.66
C VAL A 287 -12.22 38.06 -20.47
N ILE A 288 -11.92 39.15 -19.75
CA ILE A 288 -10.52 39.65 -19.60
C ILE A 288 -9.98 39.60 -18.16
N VAL A 289 -10.57 38.81 -17.25
CA VAL A 289 -9.97 38.57 -15.91
C VAL A 289 -9.43 37.14 -15.72
N SER A 290 -9.74 36.21 -16.63
CA SER A 290 -9.41 34.79 -16.43
C SER A 290 -7.99 34.35 -16.84
N ILE A 291 -7.25 35.17 -17.59
CA ILE A 291 -5.92 34.79 -18.10
C ILE A 291 -4.81 35.16 -17.11
N VAL A 292 -4.91 36.30 -16.43
CA VAL A 292 -3.87 36.75 -15.49
C VAL A 292 -3.89 35.93 -14.19
N GLY A 293 -5.08 35.59 -13.68
CA GLY A 293 -5.21 34.72 -12.50
C GLY A 293 -4.69 33.30 -12.74
N GLY A 294 -4.97 32.73 -13.91
CA GLY A 294 -4.48 31.40 -14.28
C GLY A 294 -2.95 31.34 -14.42
N ALA A 295 -2.33 32.37 -15.00
CA ALA A 295 -0.88 32.44 -15.14
C ALA A 295 -0.16 32.55 -13.78
N ILE A 296 -0.69 33.34 -12.84
CA ILE A 296 -0.10 33.48 -11.50
C ILE A 296 -0.17 32.16 -10.72
N VAL A 297 -1.31 31.45 -10.79
CA VAL A 297 -1.46 30.14 -10.15
C VAL A 297 -0.51 29.11 -10.74
N LEU A 298 -0.34 29.09 -12.07
CA LEU A 298 0.58 28.18 -12.75
C LEU A 298 2.05 28.44 -12.36
N VAL A 299 2.47 29.72 -12.32
CA VAL A 299 3.83 30.10 -11.90
C VAL A 299 4.08 29.73 -10.44
N LEU A 300 3.12 29.92 -9.55
CA LEU A 300 3.23 29.50 -8.15
C LEU A 300 3.35 27.98 -8.00
N LEU A 301 2.58 27.20 -8.78
CA LEU A 301 2.69 25.73 -8.76
C LEU A 301 4.04 25.25 -9.28
N ILE A 302 4.57 25.86 -10.35
CA ILE A 302 5.91 25.57 -10.88
C ILE A 302 6.98 25.92 -9.85
N ALA A 303 6.89 27.08 -9.19
CA ALA A 303 7.83 27.47 -8.14
C ALA A 303 7.80 26.49 -6.94
N ILE A 304 6.62 26.07 -6.48
CA ILE A 304 6.47 25.07 -5.41
C ILE A 304 7.07 23.72 -5.85
N PHE A 305 6.85 23.31 -7.10
CA PHE A 305 7.41 22.07 -7.64
C PHE A 305 8.94 22.12 -7.69
N LEU A 306 9.53 23.23 -8.16
CA LEU A 306 10.98 23.42 -8.21
C LEU A 306 11.60 23.49 -6.81
N LEU A 307 10.95 24.15 -5.84
CA LEU A 307 11.40 24.18 -4.45
C LEU A 307 11.34 22.80 -3.78
N ARG A 308 10.28 22.01 -4.06
CA ARG A 308 10.18 20.63 -3.60
C ARG A 308 11.23 19.72 -4.23
N LYS A 309 11.51 19.89 -5.53
CA LYS A 309 12.57 19.15 -6.22
C LYS A 309 13.95 19.47 -5.66
N ARG A 310 14.22 20.74 -5.34
CA ARG A 310 15.51 21.16 -4.75
C ARG A 310 15.71 20.59 -3.35
N ARG A 311 14.68 20.65 -2.47
CA ARG A 311 14.75 20.02 -1.14
C ARG A 311 14.98 18.51 -1.21
N ARG A 312 14.35 17.81 -2.15
CA ARG A 312 14.61 16.36 -2.36
C ARG A 312 16.04 16.06 -2.79
N GLY A 313 16.64 16.90 -3.63
CA GLY A 313 18.05 16.75 -4.04
C GLY A 313 19.05 16.94 -2.90
N ASP A 314 18.78 17.88 -1.99
CA ASP A 314 19.63 18.12 -0.82
C ASP A 314 19.56 16.94 0.17
N ASP A 315 18.37 16.37 0.39
CA ASP A 315 18.17 15.20 1.25
C ASP A 315 18.87 13.93 0.68
N ASP A 316 18.76 13.69 -0.64
CA ASP A 316 19.40 12.54 -1.30
C ASP A 316 20.94 12.64 -1.29
N THR A 317 21.48 13.85 -1.46
CA THR A 317 22.94 14.07 -1.46
C THR A 317 23.53 13.86 -0.07
N GLN A 318 22.82 14.34 0.96
CA GLN A 318 23.22 14.14 2.35
C GLN A 318 23.09 12.67 2.78
N TYR A 319 22.05 11.97 2.33
CA TYR A 319 21.85 10.54 2.60
C TYR A 319 22.95 9.68 1.96
N ARG A 320 23.24 9.88 0.67
CA ARG A 320 24.32 9.14 -0.04
C ARG A 320 25.71 9.42 0.54
N ALA A 321 25.98 10.65 0.97
CA ALA A 321 27.24 10.98 1.63
C ALA A 321 27.40 10.29 2.99
N SER A 322 26.30 10.13 3.74
CA SER A 322 26.31 9.41 5.03
C SER A 322 26.49 7.90 4.87
N ASP A 323 25.87 7.28 3.87
CA ASP A 323 26.02 5.85 3.58
C ASP A 323 27.43 5.51 3.07
N ALA A 324 28.01 6.35 2.20
CA ALA A 324 29.37 6.16 1.72
C ALA A 324 30.43 6.27 2.84
N LYS A 325 30.22 7.20 3.79
CA LYS A 325 31.10 7.34 4.96
C LYS A 325 30.97 6.15 5.90
N HIS A 326 29.75 5.69 6.19
CA HIS A 326 29.53 4.54 7.08
C HIS A 326 30.10 3.23 6.51
N TYR A 327 30.02 3.03 5.18
CA TYR A 327 30.62 1.88 4.52
C TYR A 327 32.16 1.90 4.62
N ASN A 328 32.79 3.04 4.35
CA ASN A 328 34.25 3.17 4.42
C ASN A 328 34.80 3.04 5.85
N ASP A 329 34.07 3.54 6.86
CA ASP A 329 34.51 3.43 8.27
C ASP A 329 34.46 1.98 8.79
N LYS A 330 33.60 1.12 8.21
CA LYS A 330 33.37 -0.24 8.70
C LYS A 330 34.01 -1.34 7.86
N PHE A 331 34.21 -1.09 6.56
CA PHE A 331 34.70 -2.07 5.60
C PHE A 331 35.76 -1.51 4.65
N GLY A 332 36.16 -0.24 4.82
CA GLY A 332 37.21 0.36 4.02
C GLY A 332 38.60 -0.20 4.36
N PRO A 333 39.60 0.01 3.49
CA PRO A 333 40.95 -0.54 3.63
C PRO A 333 41.70 -0.08 4.90
N ASN A 334 41.15 0.87 5.66
CA ASN A 334 41.70 1.37 6.92
C ASN A 334 40.97 0.85 8.17
N ALA A 335 39.99 -0.05 8.04
CA ALA A 335 39.17 -0.53 9.17
C ALA A 335 39.90 -1.51 10.11
N HIS A 336 41.17 -1.82 9.82
CA HIS A 336 42.06 -2.62 10.68
C HIS A 336 43.41 -1.90 10.84
N SER A 337 43.45 -0.93 11.73
CA SER A 337 44.70 -0.38 12.30
C SER A 337 44.48 -0.06 13.77
#